data_AF-A0A957WEZ5-F1
#
_entry.id   AF-A0A957WEZ5-F1
#
_cell.length_a   1.000
_cell.length_b   1.000
_cell.length_c   1.000
_cell.angle_alpha   90.00
_cell.angle_beta   90.00
_cell.angle_gamma   90.00
#
_symmetry.space_group_name_H-M   'P 1'
#
loop_
_entity.id
_entity.type
_entity.pdbx_description
1 polymer ?
#
loop_
_entity_poly.entity_id
_entity_poly.type
_entity_poly.pdbx_seq_one_letter_code
_entity_poly.pdbx_strand_id
1 'polypeptide(L)' 'MPPLTRWFIKISFIALVAALLTRAAMAVLSLEAYALAAAALAPVFLHLFMWGWVTQLIFGVVYWMFPK' A
#
# COMPACT_ATOMS: atom_id res chain seq x y z
N MET A 1 11.37 3.54 19.91
CA MET A 1 10.33 3.87 18.91
C MET A 1 8.97 3.84 19.61
N PRO A 2 8.22 4.95 19.63
CA PRO A 2 6.87 4.97 20.15
C PRO A 2 6.02 3.83 19.53
N PRO A 3 5.10 3.20 20.28
CA PRO A 3 4.27 2.13 19.76
C PRO A 3 3.53 2.54 18.48
N LEU A 4 3.03 3.78 18.42
CA LEU A 4 2.32 4.32 17.27
C LEU A 4 3.17 4.32 16.00
N THR A 5 4.39 4.87 16.02
CA THR A 5 5.36 4.78 14.90
C THR A 5 5.52 3.35 14.41
N ARG A 6 5.67 2.40 15.34
CA ARG A 6 5.90 0.99 14.99
C ARG A 6 4.72 0.39 14.24
N TRP A 7 3.49 0.73 14.64
CA TRP A 7 2.28 0.30 13.94
C TRP A 7 2.18 0.91 12.55
N PHE A 8 2.35 2.23 12.42
CA PHE A 8 2.35 2.93 11.13
C PHE A 8 3.34 2.32 10.13
N ILE A 9 4.58 2.09 10.58
CA ILE A 9 5.62 1.49 9.73
C ILE A 9 5.29 0.04 9.39
N LYS A 10 4.85 -0.79 10.34
CA LYS A 10 4.51 -2.19 10.04
C LYS A 10 3.35 -2.28 9.04
N ILE A 11 2.30 -1.49 9.24
CA ILE A 11 1.13 -1.47 8.37
C ILE A 11 1.51 -0.95 6.98
N SER A 12 2.42 0.04 6.89
CA SER A 12 2.87 0.54 5.58
C SER A 12 3.54 -0.55 4.76
N PHE A 13 4.46 -1.32 5.35
CA PHE A 13 5.12 -2.45 4.67
C PHE A 13 4.13 -3.55 4.28
N ILE A 14 3.15 -3.86 5.13
CA ILE A 14 2.08 -4.82 4.79
C ILE A 14 1.28 -4.32 3.58
N ALA A 15 0.92 -3.03 3.57
CA ALA A 15 0.19 -2.42 2.47
C ALA A 15 0.99 -2.38 1.16
N LEU A 16 2.31 -2.20 1.20
CA LEU A 16 3.13 -2.34 0.01
C LEU A 16 3.10 -3.75 -0.54
N VAL A 17 3.29 -4.76 0.31
CA VAL A 17 3.21 -6.15 -0.15
C VAL A 17 1.86 -6.41 -0.81
N ALA A 18 0.75 -5.96 -0.19
CA ALA A 18 -0.57 -6.05 -0.78
C ALA A 18 -0.71 -5.28 -2.11
N ALA A 19 -0.13 -4.08 -2.22
CA ALA A 19 -0.13 -3.30 -3.45
C ALA A 19 0.65 -4.01 -4.57
N LEU A 20 1.82 -4.58 -4.27
CA LEU A 20 2.63 -5.31 -5.24
C LEU A 20 1.93 -6.59 -5.71
N LEU A 21 1.31 -7.34 -4.80
CA LEU A 21 0.49 -8.50 -5.13
C LEU A 21 -0.71 -8.11 -6.01
N THR A 22 -1.37 -7.00 -5.70
CA THR A 22 -2.47 -6.47 -6.52
C THR A 22 -2.00 -6.11 -7.92
N ARG A 23 -0.84 -5.45 -8.04
CA ARG A 23 -0.25 -5.08 -9.34
C ARG A 23 0.16 -6.30 -10.16
N ALA A 24 0.69 -7.33 -9.51
CA ALA A 24 1.02 -8.62 -10.14
C ALA A 24 -0.25 -9.33 -10.63
N ALA A 25 -1.31 -9.37 -9.81
CA ALA A 25 -2.60 -9.94 -10.19
C ALA A 25 -3.20 -9.22 -11.41
N MET A 26 -3.14 -7.89 -11.45
CA MET A 26 -3.56 -7.11 -12.62
C MET A 26 -2.77 -7.49 -13.89
N ALA A 27 -1.47 -7.72 -13.77
CA ALA A 27 -0.64 -8.12 -14.90
C ALA A 27 -1.04 -9.50 -15.45
N VAL A 28 -1.34 -10.47 -14.57
CA VAL A 28 -1.84 -11.79 -14.98
C VAL A 28 -3.21 -11.69 -15.64
N LEU A 29 -4.15 -10.95 -15.04
CA LEU A 29 -5.51 -10.78 -15.56
C LEU A 29 -5.54 -10.06 -16.92
N SER A 30 -4.55 -9.20 -17.19
CA SER A 30 -4.44 -8.49 -18.48
C SER A 30 -3.99 -9.37 -19.65
N LEU A 31 -3.47 -10.58 -19.38
CA LEU A 31 -3.08 -11.55 -20.41
C LEU A 31 -4.27 -12.38 -20.92
N GLU A 32 -5.40 -12.35 -20.22
CA GLU A 32 -6.60 -13.12 -20.53
C GLU A 32 -7.81 -12.20 -20.83
N ALA A 33 -8.98 -12.78 -21.08
CA ALA A 33 -10.23 -12.05 -21.36
C ALA A 33 -10.77 -11.21 -20.18
N TYR A 34 -10.04 -11.14 -19.05
CA TYR A 34 -10.47 -10.51 -17.80
C TYR A 34 -10.03 -9.04 -17.66
N ALA A 35 -9.91 -8.32 -18.77
CA ALA A 35 -9.47 -6.92 -18.79
C ALA A 35 -10.29 -6.00 -17.88
N LEU A 36 -11.61 -6.24 -17.77
CA LEU A 36 -12.48 -5.45 -16.88
C LEU A 36 -12.16 -5.67 -15.39
N ALA A 37 -11.84 -6.92 -15.00
CA ALA A 37 -11.43 -7.23 -13.63
C ALA A 37 -10.07 -6.60 -13.30
N ALA A 38 -9.12 -6.61 -14.24
CA ALA A 38 -7.85 -5.92 -14.10
C ALA A 38 -8.05 -4.40 -13.90
N ALA A 39 -8.95 -3.77 -14.67
CA ALA A 39 -9.27 -2.35 -14.52
C ALA A 39 -9.91 -2.02 -13.15
N ALA A 40 -10.78 -2.90 -12.63
CA ALA A 40 -11.41 -2.73 -11.32
C ALA A 40 -10.41 -2.75 -10.14
N LEU A 41 -9.25 -3.39 -10.30
CA LEU A 41 -8.19 -3.41 -9.29
C LEU A 41 -7.31 -2.15 -9.30
N ALA A 42 -7.38 -1.31 -10.32
CA ALA A 42 -6.61 -0.07 -10.40
C ALA A 42 -6.82 0.88 -9.18
N PRO A 43 -8.05 1.21 -8.76
CA PRO A 43 -8.25 2.02 -7.56
C PRO A 43 -7.75 1.33 -6.29
N VAL A 44 -7.85 0.00 -6.19
CA VAL A 44 -7.36 -0.78 -5.05
C VAL A 44 -5.83 -0.67 -4.96
N PHE A 45 -5.13 -0.87 -6.07
CA PHE A 45 -3.69 -0.68 -6.15
C PHE A 45 -3.29 0.73 -5.72
N LEU A 46 -3.97 1.75 -6.27
CA LEU A 46 -3.65 3.15 -5.97
C LEU A 46 -3.80 3.45 -4.47
N HIS A 47 -4.88 3.00 -3.84
CA HIS A 47 -5.11 3.24 -2.41
C HIS A 47 -4.13 2.48 -1.53
N LEU A 48 -3.86 1.19 -1.83
CA LEU A 48 -2.86 0.42 -1.09
C LEU A 48 -1.47 1.04 -1.19
N PHE A 49 -1.10 1.51 -2.38
CA PHE A 49 0.23 2.07 -2.61
C PHE A 49 0.39 3.48 -2.03
N MET A 50 -0.56 4.39 -2.30
CA MET A 50 -0.48 5.78 -1.83
C MET A 50 -0.85 5.91 -0.36
N TRP A 51 -2.08 5.54 0.01
CA TRP A 51 -2.57 5.72 1.38
C TRP A 51 -2.05 4.64 2.33
N GLY A 52 -2.00 3.39 1.86
CA GLY A 52 -1.52 2.27 2.67
C GLY A 52 -0.01 2.31 2.90
N TRP A 53 0.80 2.46 1.85
CA TRP A 53 2.26 2.48 1.98
C TRP A 53 2.83 3.88 2.21
N VAL A 54 2.71 4.81 1.25
CA VAL A 54 3.43 6.09 1.30
C VAL A 54 3.02 6.92 2.51
N THR A 55 1.72 7.21 2.65
CA THR A 55 1.20 8.09 3.70
C THR A 55 1.47 7.53 5.10
N GLN A 56 1.21 6.24 5.32
CA GLN A 56 1.45 5.60 6.61
C GLN A 56 2.93 5.61 7.00
N LEU A 57 3.84 5.36 6.04
CA LEU A 57 5.28 5.43 6.28
C LEU A 57 5.70 6.85 6.68
N ILE A 58 5.25 7.86 5.94
CA ILE A 58 5.53 9.27 6.25
C ILE A 58 5.04 9.62 7.66
N PHE A 59 3.81 9.28 8.01
CA PHE A 59 3.25 9.59 9.34
C PHE A 59 3.99 8.86 10.47
N GLY A 60 4.35 7.60 10.27
CA GLY A 60 5.15 6.85 11.23
C GLY A 60 6.51 7.49 11.50
N VAL A 61 7.19 7.93 10.43
CA VAL A 61 8.49 8.61 10.49
C VAL A 61 8.36 10.00 11.12
N VAL A 62 7.39 10.82 10.69
CA VAL A 62 7.15 12.17 11.24
C VAL A 62 6.86 12.11 12.73
N TYR A 63 6.02 11.17 13.17
CA TYR A 63 5.71 10.98 14.60
C TYR A 63 6.94 10.61 15.43
N TRP A 64 7.93 9.95 14.82
CA TRP A 64 9.19 9.60 15.50
C TRP A 64 10.22 10.74 15.46
N MET A 65 10.34 11.46 14.34
CA MET A 65 11.33 12.53 14.14
C MET A 65 10.95 13.84 14.84
N PHE A 66 9.65 14.13 14.95
CA PHE A 66 9.13 15.33 15.60
C PHE A 66 8.24 14.95 16.80
N PRO A 67 8.82 14.32 17.84
CA PRO A 67 8.08 14.05 19.06
C PRO A 67 7.73 15.37 19.75
N LYS A 68 6.48 15.48 20.21
CA LYS A 68 6.04 16.55 21.11
C LYS A 68 6.41 16.20 22.54
#